data_AF-A0A6A1Q7Q9-F1
#
_entry.id   AF-A0A6A1Q7Q9-F1
#
_cell.length_a   1.000
_cell.length_b   1.000
_cell.length_c   1.000
_cell.angle_alpha   90.00
_cell.angle_beta   90.00
_cell.angle_gamma   90.00
#
_symmetry.space_group_name_H-M   'P 1'
#
loop_
_entity.id
_entity.type
_entity.pdbx_description
1 polymer ?
#
loop_
_entity_poly.entity_id
_entity_poly.type
_entity_poly.pdbx_seq_one_letter_code
_entity_poly.pdbx_strand_id
1 'polypeptide(L)'
;MVPLLLQLAVLGAALAAVALILISFVAFITATEMPHLHRQEDEKFFLNARGQREALPSIRDSPTKQLSVVVPSYNEEKRLPVMMDEALGYLEERQKQDPTFTYEVIVVDDGSKDETSKVAFKYCQKYGSDKVRVITLVKNRGKGGAIRMGVFSSRGKKILMADADGATKFPDIEKLEKGLNDLQPWPVSIRI
;
A
#
# COMPACT_ATOMS: atom_id res chain seq x y z
N MET A 1 24.61 -10.60 56.66
CA MET A 1 23.69 -9.78 55.83
C MET A 1 24.08 -9.74 54.35
N VAL A 2 25.37 -9.67 53.99
CA VAL A 2 25.86 -9.74 52.59
C VAL A 2 25.42 -10.97 51.77
N PRO A 3 25.37 -12.22 52.30
CA PRO A 3 25.02 -13.39 51.48
C PRO A 3 23.54 -13.42 51.04
N LEU A 4 22.63 -12.85 51.84
CA LEU A 4 21.21 -12.75 51.49
C LEU A 4 20.98 -11.75 50.34
N LEU A 5 21.67 -10.60 50.39
CA LEU A 5 21.63 -9.60 49.31
C LEU A 5 22.15 -10.17 47.98
N LEU A 6 23.24 -10.95 48.03
CA LEU A 6 23.78 -11.60 46.84
C LEU A 6 22.83 -12.66 46.26
N GLN A 7 22.21 -13.47 47.12
CA GLN A 7 21.20 -14.46 46.69
C GLN A 7 19.98 -13.80 46.05
N LEU A 8 19.48 -12.70 46.62
CA LEU A 8 18.37 -11.93 46.06
C LEU A 8 18.73 -11.29 44.71
N ALA A 9 19.95 -10.77 44.57
CA ALA A 9 20.43 -10.21 43.31
C ALA A 9 20.56 -11.26 42.20
N VAL A 10 21.11 -12.44 42.51
CA VAL A 10 21.21 -13.57 41.56
C VAL A 10 19.82 -14.07 41.14
N LEU A 11 18.89 -14.20 42.10
CA LEU A 11 17.51 -14.57 41.80
C LEU A 11 16.82 -13.54 40.90
N GLY A 12 16.99 -12.25 41.20
CA GLY A 12 16.45 -11.16 40.39
C GLY A 12 16.99 -11.16 38.96
N ALA A 13 18.30 -11.37 38.79
CA ALA A 13 18.94 -11.48 37.48
C ALA A 13 18.44 -12.70 36.69
N ALA A 14 18.27 -13.85 37.35
CA ALA A 14 17.74 -15.05 36.74
C ALA A 14 16.29 -14.86 36.28
N LEU A 15 15.44 -14.23 37.11
CA LEU A 15 14.06 -13.91 36.74
C LEU A 15 13.99 -12.95 35.55
N ALA A 16 14.85 -11.92 35.52
CA ALA A 16 14.93 -11.00 34.40
C ALA A 16 15.37 -11.68 33.10
N ALA A 17 16.35 -12.59 33.17
CA ALA A 17 16.80 -13.37 32.02
C ALA A 17 15.69 -14.28 31.48
N VAL A 18 14.97 -14.97 32.36
CA VAL A 18 13.82 -15.81 31.98
C VAL A 18 12.71 -14.97 31.35
N ALA A 19 12.41 -13.79 31.91
CA ALA A 19 11.43 -12.87 31.33
C ALA A 19 11.85 -12.39 29.94
N LEU A 20 13.13 -12.05 29.74
CA LEU A 20 13.66 -11.68 28.43
C LEU A 20 13.53 -12.81 27.42
N ILE A 21 13.88 -14.05 27.79
CA ILE A 21 13.73 -15.22 26.92
C ILE A 21 12.26 -15.43 26.53
N LEU A 22 11.34 -15.33 27.50
CA LEU A 22 9.90 -15.44 27.26
C LEU A 22 9.40 -14.35 26.31
N ILE A 23 9.80 -13.09 26.52
CA ILE A 23 9.44 -11.97 25.64
C ILE A 23 10.00 -12.20 24.23
N SER A 24 11.26 -12.59 24.10
CA SER A 24 11.89 -12.89 22.80
C SER A 24 11.20 -14.06 22.09
N PHE A 25 10.81 -15.10 22.82
CA PHE A 25 10.11 -16.26 22.27
C PHE A 25 8.71 -15.89 21.78
N VAL A 26 7.93 -15.15 22.58
CA VAL A 26 6.62 -14.62 22.16
C VAL A 26 6.79 -13.73 20.94
N ALA A 27 7.74 -12.79 20.96
CA ALA A 27 8.04 -11.92 19.83
C ALA A 27 8.38 -12.73 18.57
N PHE A 28 9.23 -13.76 18.68
CA PHE A 28 9.59 -14.64 17.57
C PHE A 28 8.38 -15.39 16.98
N ILE A 29 7.52 -15.98 17.83
CA ILE A 29 6.31 -16.65 17.36
C ILE A 29 5.37 -15.65 16.67
N THR A 30 5.13 -14.49 17.28
CA THR A 30 4.21 -13.49 16.71
C THR A 30 4.77 -12.81 15.45
N ALA A 31 6.09 -12.74 15.29
CA ALA A 31 6.74 -12.13 14.13
C ALA A 31 6.85 -13.08 12.93
N THR A 32 6.79 -14.40 13.16
CA THR A 32 6.92 -15.40 12.09
C THR A 32 5.60 -15.69 11.38
N GLU A 33 4.45 -15.46 12.03
CA GLU A 33 3.16 -15.50 11.35
C GLU A 33 2.88 -14.19 10.61
N MET A 34 3.04 -14.20 9.28
CA MET A 34 2.46 -13.15 8.46
C MET A 34 0.93 -13.18 8.60
N PRO A 35 0.25 -12.04 8.86
CA PRO A 35 -1.19 -12.02 8.96
C PRO A 35 -1.83 -12.57 7.68
N HIS A 36 -2.68 -13.59 7.86
CA HIS A 36 -3.43 -14.20 6.78
C HIS A 36 -4.29 -13.16 6.08
N LEU A 37 -4.12 -13.06 4.76
CA LEU A 37 -4.86 -12.11 3.96
C LEU A 37 -6.29 -12.62 3.74
N HIS A 38 -7.20 -12.27 4.65
CA HIS A 38 -8.60 -12.60 4.46
C HIS A 38 -9.26 -11.57 3.53
N ARG A 39 -9.29 -11.88 2.23
CA ARG A 39 -10.03 -11.10 1.23
C ARG A 39 -11.48 -11.55 1.22
N GLN A 40 -12.40 -10.65 1.57
CA GLN A 40 -13.84 -10.97 1.49
C GLN A 40 -14.28 -11.04 0.02
N GLU A 41 -15.38 -11.74 -0.25
CA GLU A 41 -15.90 -11.90 -1.63
C GLU A 41 -16.15 -10.56 -2.31
N ASP A 42 -16.67 -9.57 -1.58
CA ASP A 42 -16.92 -8.24 -2.13
C ASP A 42 -15.65 -7.46 -2.45
N GLU A 43 -14.55 -7.74 -1.76
CA GLU A 43 -13.25 -7.12 -2.00
C GLU A 43 -12.52 -7.70 -3.22
N LYS A 44 -13.11 -8.70 -3.90
CA LYS A 44 -12.60 -9.23 -5.18
C LYS A 44 -13.07 -8.41 -6.38
N PHE A 45 -13.96 -7.46 -6.17
CA PHE A 45 -14.56 -6.65 -7.22
C PHE A 45 -14.38 -5.16 -6.94
N PHE A 46 -14.53 -4.36 -7.98
CA PHE A 46 -14.62 -2.90 -7.89
C PHE A 46 -15.76 -2.40 -8.77
N LEU A 47 -16.17 -1.15 -8.56
CA LEU A 47 -17.14 -0.49 -9.43
C LEU A 47 -16.41 0.21 -10.57
N ASN A 48 -16.79 -0.09 -11.80
CA ASN A 48 -16.31 0.64 -12.96
C ASN A 48 -16.94 2.06 -13.02
N ALA A 49 -16.53 2.88 -13.98
CA ALA A 49 -16.96 4.26 -14.12
C ALA A 49 -18.47 4.40 -14.40
N ARG A 50 -19.11 3.31 -14.83
CA ARG A 50 -20.57 3.21 -15.03
C ARG A 50 -21.31 2.68 -13.80
N GLY A 51 -20.60 2.40 -12.70
CA GLY A 51 -21.16 1.81 -11.49
C GLY A 51 -21.42 0.31 -11.58
N GLN A 52 -20.86 -0.39 -12.58
CA GLN A 52 -21.02 -1.83 -12.74
C GLN A 52 -19.88 -2.58 -12.04
N ARG A 53 -20.19 -3.76 -11.49
CA ARG A 53 -19.23 -4.59 -10.76
C ARG A 53 -18.30 -5.30 -11.74
N GLU A 54 -16.99 -5.13 -11.57
CA GLU A 54 -15.94 -5.79 -12.34
C GLU A 54 -14.94 -6.49 -11.42
N ALA A 55 -14.37 -7.61 -11.88
CA ALA A 55 -13.37 -8.34 -11.12
C ALA A 55 -12.04 -7.58 -11.05
N LEU A 56 -11.38 -7.63 -9.90
CA LEU A 56 -10.04 -7.05 -9.76
C LEU A 56 -9.00 -7.93 -10.47
N PRO A 57 -8.04 -7.33 -11.20
CA PRO A 57 -6.91 -8.03 -11.77
C PRO A 57 -5.96 -8.49 -10.66
N SER A 58 -5.00 -9.33 -11.03
CA SER A 58 -4.01 -9.90 -10.14
C SER A 58 -2.62 -9.40 -10.49
N ILE A 59 -1.78 -9.18 -9.47
CA ILE A 59 -0.34 -8.93 -9.65
C ILE A 59 0.38 -10.07 -10.40
N ARG A 60 -0.22 -11.26 -10.45
CA ARG A 60 0.31 -12.41 -11.18
C ARG A 60 0.01 -12.39 -12.68
N ASP A 61 -0.87 -11.50 -13.12
CA ASP A 61 -1.19 -11.33 -14.53
C ASP A 61 -0.02 -10.63 -15.25
N SER A 62 0.08 -10.79 -16.57
CA SER A 62 1.06 -10.03 -17.35
C SER A 62 0.76 -8.53 -17.25
N PRO A 63 1.77 -7.68 -16.99
CA PRO A 63 1.52 -6.26 -16.78
C PRO A 63 0.97 -5.60 -18.05
N THR A 64 -0.11 -4.83 -17.89
CA THR A 64 -0.76 -4.07 -18.97
C THR A 64 -0.55 -2.56 -18.85
N LYS A 65 0.12 -2.11 -17.78
CA LYS A 65 0.49 -0.71 -17.52
C LYS A 65 1.99 -0.59 -17.26
N GLN A 66 2.57 0.58 -17.50
CA GLN A 66 3.95 0.87 -17.09
C GLN A 66 4.03 1.15 -15.58
N LEU A 67 3.04 1.90 -15.04
CA LEU A 67 3.00 2.32 -13.64
C LEU A 67 1.63 2.08 -13.01
N SER A 68 1.60 1.47 -11.82
CA SER A 68 0.44 1.50 -10.92
C SER A 68 0.78 2.36 -9.71
N VAL A 69 -0.04 3.36 -9.42
CA VAL A 69 0.07 4.18 -8.21
C VAL A 69 -0.97 3.71 -7.21
N VAL A 70 -0.53 3.17 -6.09
CA VAL A 70 -1.38 2.69 -4.99
C VAL A 70 -1.49 3.79 -3.94
N VAL A 71 -2.72 4.22 -3.69
CA VAL A 71 -3.04 5.28 -2.72
C VAL A 71 -3.87 4.67 -1.60
N PRO A 72 -3.28 4.27 -0.46
CA PRO A 72 -4.05 3.89 0.72
C PRO A 72 -4.77 5.13 1.26
N SER A 73 -6.04 5.00 1.65
CA SER A 73 -6.85 6.11 2.14
C SER A 73 -7.74 5.67 3.29
N TYR A 74 -7.82 6.47 4.35
CA TYR A 74 -8.76 6.28 5.45
C TYR A 74 -9.16 7.63 6.03
N ASN A 75 -10.42 8.01 5.86
CA ASN A 75 -10.98 9.32 6.22
C ASN A 75 -10.22 10.50 5.58
N GLU A 76 -10.06 10.44 4.26
CA GLU A 76 -9.28 11.37 3.45
C GLU A 76 -10.14 12.24 2.52
N GLU A 77 -11.45 12.36 2.74
CA GLU A 77 -12.38 13.04 1.82
C GLU A 77 -11.94 14.47 1.43
N LYS A 78 -11.21 15.16 2.32
CA LYS A 78 -10.74 16.54 2.13
C LYS A 78 -9.36 16.66 1.50
N ARG A 79 -8.45 15.71 1.80
CA ARG A 79 -7.05 15.77 1.35
C ARG A 79 -6.85 15.03 0.02
N LEU A 80 -7.58 13.93 -0.17
CA LEU A 80 -7.49 13.10 -1.36
C LEU A 80 -7.67 13.89 -2.68
N PRO A 81 -8.62 14.83 -2.82
CA PRO A 81 -8.78 15.57 -4.07
C PRO A 81 -7.53 16.32 -4.52
N VAL A 82 -6.84 16.98 -3.58
CA VAL A 82 -5.65 17.79 -3.87
C VAL A 82 -4.52 16.89 -4.40
N MET A 83 -4.30 15.75 -3.74
CA MET A 83 -3.31 14.77 -4.19
C MET A 83 -3.70 14.16 -5.54
N MET A 84 -4.96 13.76 -5.73
CA MET A 84 -5.44 13.15 -6.98
C MET A 84 -5.36 14.11 -8.17
N ASP A 85 -5.66 15.39 -7.97
CA ASP A 85 -5.54 16.42 -9.01
C ASP A 85 -4.08 16.62 -9.44
N GLU A 86 -3.15 16.69 -8.46
CA GLU A 86 -1.71 16.77 -8.74
C GLU A 86 -1.21 15.52 -9.48
N ALA A 87 -1.55 14.33 -8.97
CA ALA A 87 -1.14 13.04 -9.49
C ALA A 87 -1.60 12.86 -10.94
N LEU A 88 -2.90 13.02 -11.19
CA LEU A 88 -3.48 12.81 -12.51
C LEU A 88 -3.05 13.91 -13.48
N GLY A 89 -2.87 15.15 -13.02
CA GLY A 89 -2.31 16.22 -13.85
C GLY A 89 -0.92 15.87 -14.38
N TYR A 90 -0.03 15.42 -13.50
CA TYR A 90 1.31 15.00 -13.88
C TYR A 90 1.31 13.75 -14.79
N LEU A 91 0.53 12.72 -14.44
CA LEU A 91 0.49 11.46 -15.18
C LEU A 91 -0.15 11.61 -16.57
N GLU A 92 -1.20 12.42 -16.71
CA GLU A 92 -1.78 12.76 -18.01
C GLU A 92 -0.79 13.52 -18.89
N GLU A 93 -0.07 14.50 -18.33
CA GLU A 93 0.93 15.26 -19.07
C GLU A 93 2.08 14.36 -19.55
N ARG A 94 2.57 13.48 -18.67
CA ARG A 94 3.59 12.48 -19.03
C ARG A 94 3.11 11.55 -20.15
N GLN A 95 1.87 11.07 -20.10
CA GLN A 95 1.28 10.24 -21.15
C GLN A 95 1.11 10.99 -22.48
N LYS A 96 0.81 12.30 -22.45
CA LYS A 96 0.74 13.11 -23.68
C LYS A 96 2.11 13.26 -24.34
N GLN A 97 3.17 13.40 -23.54
CA GLN A 97 4.55 13.52 -24.03
C GLN A 97 5.09 12.19 -24.53
N ASP A 98 4.70 11.07 -23.90
CA ASP A 98 5.05 9.72 -24.31
C ASP A 98 3.79 8.81 -24.33
N PRO A 99 3.18 8.59 -25.51
CA PRO A 99 2.00 7.74 -25.63
C PRO A 99 2.22 6.27 -25.24
N THR A 100 3.48 5.81 -25.17
CA THR A 100 3.80 4.45 -24.71
C THR A 100 3.74 4.34 -23.19
N PHE A 101 3.83 5.48 -22.48
CA PHE A 101 3.62 5.54 -21.05
C PHE A 101 2.15 5.36 -20.71
N THR A 102 1.86 4.27 -20.00
CA THR A 102 0.52 3.94 -19.53
C THR A 102 0.55 3.80 -18.02
N TYR A 103 -0.49 4.30 -17.37
CA TYR A 103 -0.56 4.29 -15.92
C TYR A 103 -1.94 3.90 -15.42
N GLU A 104 -2.03 3.62 -14.12
CA GLU A 104 -3.27 3.63 -13.37
C GLU A 104 -3.03 4.16 -11.95
N VAL A 105 -4.09 4.70 -11.34
CA VAL A 105 -4.14 5.08 -9.93
C VAL A 105 -5.20 4.22 -9.25
N ILE A 106 -4.81 3.55 -8.17
CA ILE A 106 -5.65 2.66 -7.38
C ILE A 106 -5.81 3.27 -6.00
N VAL A 107 -6.96 3.89 -5.76
CA VAL A 107 -7.33 4.35 -4.42
C VAL A 107 -7.88 3.17 -3.64
N VAL A 108 -7.26 2.86 -2.50
CA VAL A 108 -7.72 1.79 -1.60
C VAL A 108 -8.29 2.44 -0.35
N ASP A 109 -9.61 2.52 -0.29
CA ASP A 109 -10.32 2.98 0.89
C ASP A 109 -10.35 1.88 1.96
N ASP A 110 -9.62 2.09 3.05
CA ASP A 110 -9.45 1.17 4.18
C ASP A 110 -10.64 1.23 5.15
N GLY A 111 -11.86 1.14 4.62
CA GLY A 111 -13.10 1.16 5.39
C GLY A 111 -13.39 2.50 6.07
N SER A 112 -13.21 3.61 5.34
CA SER A 112 -13.51 4.97 5.83
C SER A 112 -14.95 5.11 6.32
N LYS A 113 -15.13 6.06 7.25
CA LYS A 113 -16.44 6.43 7.81
C LYS A 113 -17.00 7.72 7.19
N ASP A 114 -16.22 8.37 6.35
CA ASP A 114 -16.54 9.60 5.64
C ASP A 114 -16.80 9.33 4.15
N GLU A 115 -16.77 10.38 3.33
CA GLU A 115 -17.09 10.30 1.90
C GLU A 115 -15.87 9.93 1.01
N THR A 116 -14.77 9.42 1.57
CA THR A 116 -13.53 9.10 0.84
C THR A 116 -13.77 8.27 -0.41
N SER A 117 -14.45 7.13 -0.31
CA SER A 117 -14.79 6.30 -1.48
C SER A 117 -15.60 7.06 -2.54
N LYS A 118 -16.59 7.88 -2.13
CA LYS A 118 -17.43 8.63 -3.07
C LYS A 118 -16.62 9.71 -3.78
N VAL A 119 -15.73 10.39 -3.07
CA VAL A 119 -14.79 11.37 -3.63
C VAL A 119 -13.86 10.71 -4.65
N ALA A 120 -13.21 9.61 -4.27
CA ALA A 120 -12.34 8.83 -5.16
C ALA A 120 -13.08 8.34 -6.42
N PHE A 121 -14.33 7.91 -6.26
CA PHE A 121 -15.13 7.40 -7.36
C PHE A 121 -15.45 8.46 -8.42
N LYS A 122 -15.55 9.74 -8.05
CA LYS A 122 -15.70 10.84 -9.02
C LYS A 122 -14.50 10.92 -9.98
N TYR A 123 -13.30 10.59 -9.52
CA TYR A 123 -12.11 10.50 -10.37
C TYR A 123 -12.17 9.29 -11.30
N CYS A 124 -12.65 8.14 -10.83
CA CYS A 124 -12.94 6.97 -11.67
C CYS A 124 -13.93 7.32 -12.79
N GLN A 125 -15.02 8.04 -12.47
CA GLN A 125 -16.00 8.48 -13.46
C GLN A 125 -15.41 9.48 -14.47
N LYS A 126 -14.59 10.42 -14.01
CA LYS A 126 -13.97 11.46 -14.85
C LYS A 126 -12.90 10.91 -15.81
N TYR A 127 -12.01 10.03 -15.33
CA TYR A 127 -10.85 9.55 -16.10
C TYR A 127 -11.04 8.14 -16.68
N GLY A 128 -12.09 7.43 -16.26
CA GLY A 128 -12.37 6.06 -16.66
C GLY A 128 -11.66 5.03 -15.77
N SER A 129 -12.27 3.84 -15.67
CA SER A 129 -11.79 2.73 -14.84
C SER A 129 -10.47 2.13 -15.27
N ASP A 130 -10.05 2.40 -16.50
CA ASP A 130 -8.75 1.98 -16.98
C ASP A 130 -7.61 2.83 -16.39
N LYS A 131 -7.88 4.08 -15.99
CA LYS A 131 -6.90 4.99 -15.37
C LYS A 131 -7.07 5.12 -13.87
N VAL A 132 -8.30 5.08 -13.34
CA VAL A 132 -8.56 5.24 -11.91
C VAL A 132 -9.48 4.13 -11.41
N ARG A 133 -9.06 3.42 -10.36
CA ARG A 133 -9.87 2.40 -9.69
C ARG A 133 -9.98 2.68 -8.20
N VAL A 134 -11.13 2.35 -7.64
CA VAL A 134 -11.41 2.49 -6.21
C VAL A 134 -11.70 1.10 -5.64
N ILE A 135 -10.91 0.69 -4.66
CA ILE A 135 -11.10 -0.55 -3.91
C ILE A 135 -11.55 -0.17 -2.51
N THR A 136 -12.76 -0.55 -2.12
CA THR A 136 -13.28 -0.28 -0.77
C THR A 136 -13.19 -1.55 0.06
N LEU A 137 -12.46 -1.50 1.17
CA LEU A 137 -12.32 -2.61 2.11
C LEU A 137 -13.51 -2.63 3.08
N VAL A 138 -13.96 -3.83 3.44
CA VAL A 138 -15.15 -4.00 4.30
C VAL A 138 -14.89 -3.52 5.73
N LYS A 139 -13.63 -3.61 6.17
CA LYS A 139 -13.19 -3.12 7.48
C LYS A 139 -11.81 -2.51 7.36
N ASN A 140 -11.51 -1.58 8.25
CA ASN A 140 -10.17 -1.03 8.40
C ASN A 140 -9.17 -2.12 8.79
N ARG A 141 -8.08 -2.24 8.02
CA ARG A 141 -6.97 -3.19 8.20
C ARG A 141 -5.63 -2.49 8.42
N GLY A 142 -5.66 -1.17 8.55
CA GLY A 142 -4.48 -0.32 8.61
C GLY A 142 -3.83 -0.12 7.23
N LYS A 143 -2.96 0.90 7.16
CA LYS A 143 -2.25 1.32 5.95
C LYS A 143 -1.56 0.16 5.22
N GLY A 144 -0.88 -0.73 5.95
CA GLY A 144 -0.21 -1.89 5.36
C GLY A 144 -1.18 -2.86 4.66
N GLY A 145 -2.37 -3.06 5.23
CA GLY A 145 -3.43 -3.86 4.62
C GLY A 145 -3.95 -3.23 3.32
N ALA A 146 -4.22 -1.93 3.33
CA ALA A 146 -4.64 -1.18 2.15
C ALA A 146 -3.59 -1.18 1.03
N ILE A 147 -2.32 -0.93 1.37
CA ILE A 147 -1.20 -1.01 0.41
C ILE A 147 -1.13 -2.40 -0.21
N ARG A 148 -1.16 -3.45 0.61
CA ARG A 148 -1.08 -4.83 0.14
C ARG A 148 -2.22 -5.18 -0.81
N MET A 149 -3.44 -4.72 -0.54
CA MET A 149 -4.59 -4.90 -1.41
C MET A 149 -4.45 -4.18 -2.76
N GLY A 150 -3.92 -2.95 -2.76
CA GLY A 150 -3.64 -2.20 -3.98
C GLY A 150 -2.55 -2.83 -4.82
N VAL A 151 -1.44 -3.24 -4.19
CA VAL A 151 -0.31 -3.93 -4.84
C VAL A 151 -0.79 -5.23 -5.49
N PHE A 152 -1.51 -6.08 -4.77
CA PHE A 152 -2.01 -7.34 -5.34
C PHE A 152 -3.07 -7.19 -6.43
N SER A 153 -3.67 -6.01 -6.53
CA SER A 153 -4.66 -5.69 -7.56
C SER A 153 -4.10 -4.78 -8.67
N SER A 154 -2.77 -4.59 -8.73
CA SER A 154 -2.09 -3.72 -9.70
C SER A 154 -1.80 -4.41 -11.03
N ARG A 155 -1.81 -3.66 -12.13
CA ARG A 155 -1.50 -4.09 -13.51
C ARG A 155 -0.17 -3.55 -14.04
N GLY A 156 0.52 -2.75 -13.23
CA GLY A 156 1.72 -2.01 -13.61
C GLY A 156 3.00 -2.84 -13.51
N LYS A 157 3.92 -2.63 -14.44
CA LYS A 157 5.29 -3.15 -14.38
C LYS A 157 6.06 -2.59 -13.18
N LYS A 158 5.82 -1.32 -12.84
CA LYS A 158 6.29 -0.66 -11.61
C LYS A 158 5.08 -0.34 -10.74
N ILE A 159 5.24 -0.46 -9.43
CA ILE A 159 4.21 -0.12 -8.45
C ILE A 159 4.77 0.93 -7.50
N LEU A 160 4.12 2.09 -7.43
CA LEU A 160 4.44 3.18 -6.53
C LEU A 160 3.38 3.26 -5.45
N MET A 161 3.79 3.40 -4.19
CA MET A 161 2.88 3.79 -3.12
C MET A 161 2.97 5.31 -2.93
N ALA A 162 1.82 5.99 -2.88
CA ALA A 162 1.74 7.43 -2.63
C ALA A 162 0.73 7.72 -1.52
N ASP A 163 1.09 8.62 -0.60
CA ASP A 163 0.20 9.01 0.49
C ASP A 163 -0.94 9.91 0.00
N ALA A 164 -2.14 9.69 0.57
CA ALA A 164 -3.36 10.43 0.20
C ALA A 164 -3.33 11.92 0.57
N ASP A 165 -2.40 12.33 1.43
CA ASP A 165 -2.21 13.72 1.86
C ASP A 165 -1.27 14.53 0.94
N GLY A 166 -0.63 13.88 -0.05
CA GLY A 166 0.30 14.54 -0.96
C GLY A 166 1.62 14.96 -0.31
N ALA A 167 2.08 14.25 0.73
CA ALA A 167 3.37 14.50 1.38
C ALA A 167 4.57 14.49 0.41
N THR A 168 4.47 13.74 -0.68
CA THR A 168 5.47 13.70 -1.78
C THR A 168 4.88 14.21 -3.07
N LYS A 169 5.68 14.94 -3.86
CA LYS A 169 5.24 15.51 -5.13
C LYS A 169 5.43 14.53 -6.29
N PHE A 170 4.46 14.46 -7.20
CA PHE A 170 4.52 13.53 -8.33
C PHE A 170 5.68 13.77 -9.30
N PRO A 171 6.13 15.02 -9.55
CA PRO A 171 7.36 15.25 -10.31
C PRO A 171 8.63 14.58 -9.73
N ASP A 172 8.65 14.26 -8.43
CA ASP A 172 9.79 13.55 -7.83
C ASP A 172 9.89 12.07 -8.26
N ILE A 173 8.87 11.52 -8.93
CA ILE A 173 8.91 10.17 -9.52
C ILE A 173 10.11 10.00 -10.44
N GLU A 174 10.49 11.02 -11.22
CA GLU A 174 11.62 10.93 -12.15
C GLU A 174 12.94 10.70 -11.42
N LYS A 175 13.12 11.32 -10.25
CA LYS A 175 14.30 11.10 -9.40
C LYS A 175 14.34 9.67 -8.90
N LEU A 176 13.19 9.13 -8.49
CA LEU A 176 13.06 7.74 -8.05
C LEU A 176 13.33 6.76 -9.20
N GLU A 177 12.75 7.00 -10.37
CA GLU A 177 12.97 6.17 -11.56
C GLU A 177 14.42 6.16 -12.01
N LYS A 178 15.09 7.32 -11.98
CA LYS A 178 16.52 7.42 -12.23
C LYS A 178 17.31 6.57 -11.23
N GLY A 179 17.04 6.73 -9.93
CA GLY A 179 17.69 5.92 -8.89
C GLY A 179 17.46 4.40 -9.07
N LEU A 180 16.26 3.99 -9.48
CA LEU A 180 15.96 2.58 -9.76
C LEU A 180 16.70 2.05 -11.00
N ASN A 181 16.90 2.88 -12.02
CA ASN A 181 17.66 2.50 -13.22
C ASN A 181 19.16 2.41 -12.92
N ASP A 182 19.69 3.33 -12.10
CA ASP A 182 21.10 3.34 -11.69
C ASP A 182 21.48 2.12 -10.85
N LEU A 183 20.49 1.48 -10.20
CA LEU A 183 20.66 0.22 -9.45
C LEU A 183 20.66 -1.03 -10.34
N GLN A 184 20.54 -0.91 -11.66
CA GLN A 184 20.51 -2.06 -12.56
C GLN A 184 21.93 -2.52 -12.98
N PRO A 185 22.19 -3.84 -13.08
CA PRO A 185 21.26 -4.94 -12.83
C PRO A 185 20.94 -5.09 -11.34
N TRP A 186 19.69 -5.43 -11.04
CA TRP A 186 19.22 -5.58 -9.66
C TRP A 186 20.16 -6.47 -8.84
N PRO A 187 20.45 -6.11 -7.58
CA PRO A 187 21.18 -6.98 -6.67
C PRO A 187 20.56 -8.36 -6.65
N VAL A 188 21.39 -9.39 -6.71
CA VAL A 188 20.94 -10.80 -6.76
C VAL A 188 20.04 -11.13 -5.56
N SER A 189 20.22 -10.43 -4.44
CA SER A 189 19.42 -10.55 -3.21
C SER A 189 17.98 -10.04 -3.30
N ILE A 190 17.57 -9.38 -4.39
CA ILE A 190 16.24 -8.74 -4.55
C ILE A 190 15.35 -9.50 -5.56
N ARG A 191 15.81 -10.63 -6.11
CA ARG A 191 14.96 -11.49 -6.95
C ARG A 191 13.95 -12.22 -6.05
N ILE A 192 12.69 -11.78 -6.12
CA ILE A 192 11.51 -12.41 -5.48
C ILE A 192 11.19 -13.72 -6.18
#